data_AF-T1E849-F1
#
_entry.id   AF-T1E849-F1
#
_cell.length_a   1.000
_cell.length_b   1.000
_cell.length_c   1.000
_cell.angle_alpha   90.00
_cell.angle_beta   90.00
_cell.angle_gamma   90.00
#
_symmetry.space_group_name_H-M   'P 1'
#
loop_
_entity.id
_entity.type
_entity.pdbx_description
1 polymer ?
#
loop_
_entity_poly.entity_id
_entity_poly.type
_entity_poly.pdbx_seq_one_letter_code
_entity_poly.pdbx_strand_id
1 'polypeptide(L)'
;MVVKHHVTGYEEFTKLAESLESSGEPVHVLFTGNKDANGESWCPYCVQAAPVIGKALEKAPEKSHFITVEIERPFWKDQNCPYRKDPRTHLVFLPTLLRWRSPQRLDGSQCSNADLVEMLLCDED
;
A
#
# COMPACT_ATOMS: atom_id res chain seq x y z
N MET A 1 16.89 2.75 -7.42
CA MET A 1 15.63 2.00 -7.69
C MET A 1 14.80 1.92 -6.42
N VAL A 2 13.46 1.98 -6.53
CA VAL A 2 12.53 1.76 -5.40
C VAL A 2 12.81 0.44 -4.70
N VAL A 3 12.88 0.48 -3.36
CA VAL A 3 13.04 -0.72 -2.53
C VAL A 3 11.66 -1.29 -2.26
N LYS A 4 11.34 -2.42 -2.89
CA LYS A 4 10.04 -3.10 -2.74
C LYS A 4 10.10 -4.08 -1.58
N HIS A 5 9.20 -3.89 -0.62
CA HIS A 5 8.98 -4.78 0.51
C HIS A 5 7.62 -5.45 0.39
N HIS A 6 7.53 -6.68 0.85
CA HIS A 6 6.30 -7.45 0.83
C HIS A 6 6.09 -8.08 2.19
N VAL A 7 4.92 -7.86 2.78
CA VAL A 7 4.56 -8.37 4.10
C VAL A 7 3.12 -8.87 4.13
N THR A 8 2.92 -9.94 4.88
CA THR A 8 1.61 -10.52 5.15
C THR A 8 1.35 -10.38 6.64
N GLY A 9 0.33 -9.61 7.02
CA GLY A 9 -0.06 -9.42 8.43
C GLY A 9 0.36 -8.08 9.04
N TYR A 10 -0.36 -7.72 10.11
CA TYR A 10 -0.32 -6.38 10.70
C TYR A 10 0.95 -6.15 11.52
N GLU A 11 1.41 -7.15 12.27
CA GLU A 11 2.60 -7.04 13.12
C GLU A 11 3.88 -6.84 12.29
N GLU A 12 4.06 -7.64 11.24
CA GLU A 12 5.23 -7.55 10.36
C GLU A 12 5.23 -6.23 9.56
N PHE A 13 4.05 -5.80 9.09
CA PHE A 13 3.88 -4.48 8.51
C PHE A 13 4.31 -3.38 9.49
N THR A 14 3.83 -3.44 10.73
CA THR A 14 4.10 -2.39 11.73
C THR A 14 5.59 -2.29 12.02
N LYS A 15 6.25 -3.43 12.29
CA LYS A 15 7.71 -3.47 12.52
C LYS A 15 8.50 -2.92 11.34
N LEU A 16 8.12 -3.31 10.12
CA LEU A 16 8.80 -2.85 8.92
C LEU A 16 8.60 -1.35 8.70
N ALA A 17 7.38 -0.85 8.84
CA ALA A 17 7.09 0.57 8.71
C ALA A 17 7.86 1.42 9.72
N GLU A 18 7.94 0.98 10.99
CA GLU A 18 8.72 1.65 12.03
C GLU A 18 10.24 1.60 11.77
N SER A 19 10.75 0.47 11.25
CA SER A 19 12.15 0.35 10.87
C SER A 19 12.52 1.28 9.71
N LEU A 20 11.64 1.40 8.71
CA LEU A 20 11.88 2.25 7.54
C LEU A 20 11.70 3.73 7.87
N GLU A 21 10.79 4.07 8.78
CA GLU A 21 10.64 5.43 9.31
C GLU A 21 11.95 5.96 9.89
N SER A 22 12.74 5.10 10.54
CA SER A 22 14.04 5.49 11.10
C SER A 22 15.10 5.80 10.03
N SER A 23 14.88 5.41 8.77
CA SER A 23 15.82 5.65 7.67
C SER A 23 15.70 7.05 7.07
N GLY A 24 14.59 7.76 7.33
CA GLY A 24 14.36 9.12 6.81
C GLY A 24 14.04 9.19 5.30
N GLU A 25 13.93 8.05 4.64
CA GLU A 25 13.54 7.93 3.23
C GLU A 25 12.00 7.90 3.10
N PRO A 26 11.42 8.39 1.99
CA PRO A 26 9.99 8.31 1.74
C PRO A 26 9.50 6.86 1.71
N VAL A 27 8.47 6.57 2.51
CA VAL A 27 7.85 5.25 2.61
C VAL A 27 6.41 5.32 2.10
N HIS A 28 6.09 4.48 1.13
CA HIS A 28 4.75 4.30 0.59
C HIS A 28 4.23 2.92 0.96
N VAL A 29 2.97 2.83 1.36
CA VAL A 29 2.34 1.60 1.84
C VAL A 29 1.09 1.33 1.02
N LEU A 30 1.08 0.19 0.33
CA LEU A 30 -0.07 -0.34 -0.39
C LEU A 30 -0.70 -1.46 0.40
N PHE A 31 -1.94 -1.26 0.83
CA PHE A 31 -2.78 -2.30 1.38
C PHE A 31 -3.61 -2.91 0.25
N THR A 32 -3.43 -4.21 0.03
CA THR A 32 -4.11 -4.95 -1.03
C THR A 32 -4.66 -6.26 -0.52
N GLY A 33 -5.67 -6.80 -1.21
CA GLY A 33 -6.15 -8.15 -0.92
C GLY A 33 -5.07 -9.18 -1.29
N ASN A 34 -4.89 -10.19 -0.44
CA ASN A 34 -4.01 -11.31 -0.73
C ASN A 34 -4.34 -11.93 -2.10
N LYS A 35 -3.30 -12.37 -2.79
CA LYS A 35 -3.43 -13.08 -4.04
C LYS A 35 -3.72 -14.56 -3.79
N ASP A 36 -4.58 -15.13 -4.63
CA ASP A 36 -4.78 -16.58 -4.71
C ASP A 36 -3.60 -17.26 -5.43
N ALA A 37 -3.60 -18.59 -5.56
CA ALA A 37 -2.59 -19.35 -6.29
C ALA A 37 -2.42 -18.90 -7.76
N ASN A 38 -3.45 -18.31 -8.36
CA ASN A 38 -3.41 -17.73 -9.70
C ASN A 38 -2.78 -16.32 -9.74
N GLY A 39 -2.38 -15.75 -8.60
CA GLY A 39 -1.84 -14.40 -8.51
C GLY A 39 -2.90 -13.29 -8.51
N GLU A 40 -4.19 -13.66 -8.44
CA GLU A 40 -5.31 -12.73 -8.47
C GLU A 40 -5.78 -12.40 -7.06
N SER A 41 -5.91 -11.10 -6.75
CA SER A 41 -6.48 -10.64 -5.48
C SER A 41 -7.99 -10.90 -5.45
N TRP A 42 -8.52 -11.32 -4.31
CA TRP A 42 -9.97 -11.47 -4.10
C TRP A 42 -10.76 -10.15 -4.22
N CYS A 43 -10.06 -9.01 -4.24
CA CYS A 43 -10.64 -7.69 -4.43
C CYS A 43 -10.46 -7.24 -5.90
N PRO A 44 -11.55 -7.00 -6.66
CA PRO A 44 -11.47 -6.64 -8.07
C PRO A 44 -10.75 -5.30 -8.28
N TYR A 45 -10.91 -4.34 -7.37
CA TYR A 45 -10.19 -3.07 -7.42
C TYR A 45 -8.67 -3.24 -7.25
N CYS A 46 -8.24 -4.22 -6.44
CA CYS A 46 -6.82 -4.51 -6.26
C CYS A 46 -6.19 -5.06 -7.56
N VAL A 47 -6.94 -5.91 -8.29
CA VAL A 47 -6.50 -6.45 -9.58
C VAL A 47 -6.33 -5.34 -10.62
N GLN A 48 -7.24 -4.36 -10.64
CA GLN A 48 -7.15 -3.21 -11.55
C GLN A 48 -6.01 -2.23 -11.18
N ALA A 49 -5.79 -2.01 -9.89
CA ALA A 49 -4.76 -1.09 -9.41
C ALA A 49 -3.34 -1.66 -9.52
N ALA A 50 -3.16 -2.98 -9.38
CA ALA A 50 -1.85 -3.63 -9.43
C ALA A 50 -0.97 -3.26 -10.64
N PRO A 51 -1.46 -3.33 -11.90
CA PRO A 51 -0.65 -2.94 -13.06
C PRO A 51 -0.36 -1.44 -13.12
N VAL A 52 -1.28 -0.61 -12.62
CA VAL A 52 -1.13 0.86 -12.59
C VAL A 52 -0.01 1.24 -11.63
N ILE A 53 -0.06 0.70 -10.41
CA ILE A 53 0.96 0.93 -9.38
C ILE A 53 2.30 0.35 -9.81
N GLY A 54 2.31 -0.85 -10.41
CA GLY A 54 3.52 -1.46 -10.96
C GLY A 54 4.25 -0.53 -11.93
N LYS A 55 3.52 0.07 -12.88
CA LYS A 55 4.07 1.03 -13.85
C LYS A 55 4.53 2.34 -13.21
N ALA A 56 3.77 2.86 -12.25
CA ALA A 56 4.14 4.09 -11.55
C ALA A 56 5.43 3.91 -10.73
N LEU A 57 5.63 2.72 -10.14
CA LEU A 57 6.86 2.38 -9.42
C LEU A 57 8.10 2.31 -10.31
N GLU A 58 7.95 2.06 -11.61
CA GLU A 58 9.08 2.11 -12.56
C GLU A 58 9.56 3.54 -12.80
N LYS A 59 8.70 4.53 -12.56
CA LYS A 59 9.00 5.97 -12.69
C LYS A 59 9.37 6.62 -11.35
N ALA A 60 9.09 5.93 -10.24
CA ALA A 60 9.31 6.44 -8.89
C ALA A 60 10.80 6.69 -8.60
N PRO A 61 11.13 7.67 -7.76
CA PRO A 61 12.50 8.05 -7.44
C PRO A 61 13.27 6.91 -6.76
N GLU A 62 14.59 6.92 -6.95
CA GLU A 62 15.46 5.80 -6.63
C GLU A 62 15.72 5.55 -5.14
N LYS A 63 15.12 6.36 -4.25
CA LYS A 63 15.34 6.41 -2.79
C LYS A 63 14.02 6.38 -2.01
N SER A 64 13.05 5.60 -2.47
CA SER A 64 11.80 5.39 -1.75
C SER A 64 11.56 3.91 -1.46
N HIS A 65 10.91 3.66 -0.33
CA HIS A 65 10.49 2.34 0.08
C HIS A 65 9.03 2.13 -0.26
N PHE A 66 8.72 1.00 -0.87
CA PHE A 66 7.36 0.63 -1.22
C PHE A 66 6.98 -0.67 -0.51
N ILE A 67 6.06 -0.60 0.45
CA ILE A 67 5.58 -1.73 1.23
C ILE A 67 4.26 -2.22 0.66
N THR A 68 4.23 -3.47 0.20
CA THR A 68 2.98 -4.16 -0.16
C THR A 68 2.51 -5.01 1.01
N VAL A 69 1.34 -4.68 1.55
CA VAL A 69 0.69 -5.39 2.65
C VAL A 69 -0.46 -6.19 2.10
N GLU A 70 -0.34 -7.52 2.12
CA GLU A 70 -1.41 -8.41 1.71
C GLU A 70 -2.34 -8.74 2.88
N ILE A 71 -3.64 -8.56 2.65
CA ILE A 71 -4.68 -8.77 3.65
C ILE A 71 -5.63 -9.87 3.17
N GLU A 72 -5.81 -10.89 4.00
CA GLU A 72 -6.76 -11.96 3.72
C GLU A 72 -8.21 -11.47 3.80
N ARG A 73 -9.06 -11.95 2.88
CA ARG A 73 -10.48 -11.60 2.84
C ARG A 73 -11.22 -11.80 4.18
N PRO A 74 -11.09 -12.93 4.90
CA PRO A 74 -11.73 -13.09 6.21
C PRO A 74 -11.24 -12.06 7.23
N PHE A 75 -9.94 -11.78 7.25
CA PHE A 75 -9.34 -10.80 8.15
C PHE A 75 -9.83 -9.37 7.87
N TRP A 76 -9.97 -9.00 6.59
CA TRP A 76 -10.49 -7.69 6.20
C TRP A 76 -11.98 -7.49 6.52
N LYS A 77 -12.77 -8.57 6.43
CA LYS A 77 -14.21 -8.55 6.75
C LYS A 77 -14.48 -8.36 8.24
N ASP A 78 -13.53 -8.72 9.09
CA ASP A 78 -13.67 -8.56 10.53
C ASP A 78 -13.73 -7.07 10.91
N GLN A 79 -14.75 -6.67 11.69
CA GLN A 79 -14.90 -5.27 12.12
C GLN A 79 -13.83 -4.84 13.14
N ASN A 80 -13.18 -5.81 13.80
CA ASN A 80 -12.04 -5.58 14.69
C ASN A 80 -10.70 -5.61 13.95
N CYS A 81 -10.70 -5.66 12.62
CA CYS A 81 -9.50 -5.60 11.82
C CYS A 81 -8.61 -4.41 12.27
N PRO A 82 -7.38 -4.66 12.76
CA PRO A 82 -6.54 -3.62 13.34
C PRO A 82 -6.23 -2.51 12.34
N TYR A 83 -6.10 -2.82 11.04
CA TYR A 83 -5.89 -1.81 10.02
C TYR A 83 -7.01 -0.74 9.92
N ARG A 84 -8.24 -1.11 10.28
CA ARG A 84 -9.39 -0.17 10.30
C ARG A 84 -9.38 0.70 11.56
N LYS A 85 -8.97 0.12 12.70
CA LYS A 85 -8.96 0.78 14.01
C LYS A 85 -7.72 1.61 14.25
N ASP A 86 -6.61 1.26 13.60
CA ASP A 86 -5.35 1.95 13.75
C ASP A 86 -5.46 3.36 13.16
N PRO A 87 -5.20 4.43 13.93
CA PRO A 87 -5.34 5.81 13.45
C PRO A 87 -4.28 6.21 12.43
N ARG A 88 -3.18 5.45 12.31
CA ARG A 88 -2.10 5.69 11.33
C ARG A 88 -2.49 5.19 9.94
N THR A 89 -3.20 4.06 9.86
CA THR A 89 -3.66 3.50 8.58
C THR A 89 -5.10 3.86 8.26
N HIS A 90 -5.98 3.82 9.26
CA HIS A 90 -7.42 4.08 9.21
C HIS A 90 -8.06 3.61 7.89
N LEU A 91 -7.87 2.32 7.58
CA LEU A 91 -8.29 1.76 6.31
C LEU A 91 -9.81 1.65 6.27
N VAL A 92 -10.41 2.25 5.25
CA VAL A 92 -11.86 2.18 4.98
C VAL A 92 -12.14 1.29 3.77
N PHE A 93 -11.26 1.32 2.76
CA PHE A 93 -11.39 0.58 1.51
C PHE A 93 -10.09 -0.15 1.14
N LEU A 94 -10.21 -1.13 0.25
CA LEU A 94 -9.07 -1.78 -0.40
C LEU A 94 -9.27 -1.74 -1.92
N PRO A 95 -8.21 -1.48 -2.71
CA PRO A 95 -6.85 -1.17 -2.28
C PRO A 95 -6.76 0.24 -1.70
N THR A 96 -5.82 0.46 -0.77
CA THR A 96 -5.47 1.80 -0.30
C THR A 96 -3.96 1.97 -0.41
N LEU A 97 -3.53 3.01 -1.11
CA LEU A 97 -2.14 3.43 -1.19
C LEU A 97 -1.97 4.71 -0.37
N LEU A 98 -1.09 4.72 0.61
CA LEU A 98 -0.82 5.90 1.41
C LEU A 98 0.67 6.15 1.56
N ARG A 99 1.03 7.41 1.76
CA ARG A 99 2.39 7.80 2.13
C ARG A 99 2.49 7.79 3.65
N TRP A 100 3.42 7.01 4.18
CA TRP A 100 3.61 6.86 5.62
C TRP A 100 3.92 8.23 6.25
N ARG A 101 3.30 8.52 7.41
CA ARG A 101 3.40 9.81 8.12
C ARG A 101 2.96 11.05 7.31
N SER A 102 2.25 10.88 6.21
CA SER A 102 1.71 11.98 5.41
C SER A 102 0.19 11.85 5.28
N PRO A 103 -0.56 12.98 5.15
CA PRO A 103 -2.00 12.94 4.87
C PRO A 103 -2.32 12.43 3.46
N GLN A 104 -1.32 12.34 2.57
CA GLN A 104 -1.51 11.91 1.20
C GLN A 104 -1.85 10.41 1.12
N ARG A 105 -3.02 10.11 0.55
CA ARG A 105 -3.50 8.74 0.32
C ARG A 105 -4.45 8.67 -0.86
N LEU A 106 -4.55 7.49 -1.44
CA LEU A 106 -5.46 7.11 -2.52
C LEU A 106 -6.24 5.89 -2.07
N ASP A 107 -7.56 5.92 -2.22
CA ASP A 107 -8.44 4.82 -1.86
C ASP A 107 -9.22 4.27 -3.06
N GLY A 108 -9.44 2.96 -3.05
CA GLY A 108 -10.30 2.25 -3.99
C GLY A 108 -9.94 2.51 -5.45
N SER A 109 -10.80 3.26 -6.16
CA SER A 109 -10.63 3.60 -7.57
C SER A 109 -9.50 4.59 -7.84
N GLN A 110 -9.10 5.40 -6.86
CA GLN A 110 -7.96 6.31 -7.01
C GLN A 110 -6.65 5.56 -7.22
N CYS A 111 -6.50 4.38 -6.61
CA CYS A 111 -5.36 3.48 -6.83
C CYS A 111 -5.26 2.95 -8.27
N SER A 112 -6.35 3.02 -9.04
CA SER A 112 -6.37 2.64 -10.46
C SER A 112 -6.11 3.84 -11.40
N ASN A 113 -5.92 5.05 -10.87
CA ASN A 113 -5.59 6.23 -11.66
C ASN A 113 -4.07 6.41 -11.70
N ALA A 114 -3.48 6.18 -12.88
CA ALA A 114 -2.02 6.28 -13.06
C ALA A 114 -1.48 7.64 -12.66
N ASP A 115 -2.16 8.72 -13.07
CA ASP A 115 -1.74 10.10 -12.77
C ASP A 115 -1.65 10.37 -11.26
N LEU A 116 -2.67 9.96 -10.49
CA LEU A 116 -2.70 10.13 -9.04
C LEU A 116 -1.62 9.28 -8.34
N VAL A 117 -1.45 8.04 -8.79
CA VAL A 117 -0.46 7.12 -8.21
C VAL A 117 0.96 7.61 -8.52
N GLU A 118 1.21 8.05 -9.75
CA GLU A 118 2.49 8.64 -10.14
C GLU A 118 2.77 9.90 -9.34
N MET A 119 1.79 10.78 -9.17
CA MET A 119 1.93 11.97 -8.34
C MET A 119 2.30 11.58 -6.91
N LEU A 120 1.55 10.69 -6.25
CA LEU A 120 1.84 10.26 -4.88
C LEU A 120 3.25 9.64 -4.72
N LEU A 121 3.71 8.86 -5.70
CA LEU A 121 4.98 8.15 -5.65
C LEU A 121 6.19 9.05 -6.00
N CYS A 122 6.00 10.02 -6.89
CA CYS A 122 7.04 10.95 -7.33
C CYS A 122 7.03 12.28 -6.58
N ASP A 123 6.08 12.53 -5.69
CA ASP A 123 6.00 13.77 -4.91
C ASP A 123 7.20 13.88 -3.95
N GLU A 124 8.21 14.62 -4.38
CA GLU A 124 9.29 15.12 -3.55
C GLU A 124 8.74 16.36 -2.84
N ASP A 125 8.50 16.27 -1.53
CA ASP A 125 8.25 17.47 -0.72
C ASP A 125 9.55 18.30 -0.65
#